data_AF-A0A369H4S7-F1
#
_entry.id   AF-A0A369H4S7-F1
#
_cell.length_a   1.000
_cell.length_b   1.000
_cell.length_c   1.000
_cell.angle_alpha   90.00
_cell.angle_beta   90.00
_cell.angle_gamma   90.00
#
_symmetry.space_group_name_H-M   'P 1'
#
loop_
_entity.id
_entity.type
_entity.pdbx_description
1 polymer ?
#
loop_
_entity_poly.entity_id
_entity_poly.type
_entity_poly.pdbx_seq_one_letter_code
_entity_poly.pdbx_strand_id
1 'polypeptide(L)'
;MDSQAYQDGWNRLHAEFDDIVEPLRKQKDELITQLSQLSGTISEMDRLASAAERQRSAILFRRPVTREGRFQLHCLQEDMTVINSSLRDLQRSKEIAEGELREVEAEITAARTRLARELSKLRD
;
A
#
# COMPACT_ATOMS: atom_id res chain seq x y z
N MET A 1 39.59 -0.57 -28.15
CA MET A 1 39.13 0.40 -27.12
C MET A 1 40.17 0.43 -26.02
N ASP A 2 40.50 1.62 -25.50
CA ASP A 2 41.28 1.70 -24.26
C ASP A 2 40.50 1.01 -23.14
N SER A 3 41.04 -0.09 -22.61
CA SER A 3 40.43 -0.88 -21.54
C SER A 3 40.04 0.00 -20.35
N GLN A 4 40.81 1.08 -20.13
CA GLN A 4 40.59 2.03 -19.05
C GLN A 4 39.41 2.96 -19.33
N ALA A 5 39.27 3.48 -20.55
CA ALA A 5 38.15 4.35 -20.94
C ALA A 5 36.80 3.61 -20.90
N TYR A 6 36.78 2.34 -21.31
CA TYR A 6 35.59 1.48 -21.18
C TYR A 6 35.21 1.27 -19.71
N GLN A 7 36.20 0.96 -18.86
CA GLN A 7 35.96 0.67 -17.46
C GLN A 7 35.51 1.91 -16.67
N ASP A 8 36.06 3.08 -16.99
CA ASP A 8 35.62 4.36 -16.43
C ASP A 8 34.19 4.70 -16.84
N GLY A 9 33.83 4.48 -18.12
CA GLY A 9 32.46 4.67 -18.60
C GLY A 9 31.46 3.70 -17.96
N TRP A 10 31.85 2.43 -17.80
CA TRP A 10 31.05 1.41 -17.14
C TRP A 10 30.78 1.76 -15.67
N ASN A 11 31.82 2.16 -14.92
CA ASN A 11 31.72 2.56 -13.53
C ASN A 11 30.82 3.79 -13.37
N ARG A 12 30.97 4.80 -14.24
CA ARG A 12 30.14 6.01 -14.21
C ARG A 12 28.66 5.69 -14.42
N LEU A 13 28.31 4.87 -15.41
CA LEU A 13 26.91 4.53 -15.68
C LEU A 13 26.26 3.74 -14.53
N HIS A 14 27.02 2.86 -13.86
CA HIS A 14 26.51 2.15 -12.70
C HIS A 14 26.31 3.09 -11.51
N ALA A 15 27.25 4.02 -11.26
CA ALA A 15 27.08 5.03 -10.22
C ALA A 15 25.85 5.92 -10.48
N GLU A 16 25.67 6.42 -11.70
CA GLU A 16 24.48 7.21 -12.08
C GLU A 16 23.18 6.41 -11.92
N PHE A 17 23.20 5.12 -12.26
CA PHE A 17 22.05 4.24 -12.06
C PHE A 17 21.72 4.03 -10.59
N ASP A 18 22.73 3.78 -9.75
CA ASP A 18 22.55 3.58 -8.32
C ASP A 18 22.04 4.87 -7.65
N ASP A 19 22.55 6.05 -8.04
CA ASP A 19 22.07 7.35 -7.55
C ASP A 19 20.56 7.58 -7.83
N ILE A 20 20.06 7.05 -8.96
CA ILE A 20 18.64 7.13 -9.32
C ILE A 20 17.82 6.05 -8.59
N VAL A 21 18.32 4.81 -8.54
CA VAL A 21 17.52 3.66 -8.11
C VAL A 21 17.51 3.45 -6.60
N GLU A 22 18.56 3.84 -5.89
CA GLU A 22 18.62 3.68 -4.44
C GLU A 22 17.50 4.42 -3.68
N PRO A 23 17.19 5.71 -3.96
CA PRO A 23 16.05 6.37 -3.33
C PRO A 23 14.71 5.71 -3.71
N LEU A 24 14.56 5.24 -4.96
CA LEU A 24 13.37 4.54 -5.42
C LEU A 24 13.17 3.19 -4.72
N ARG A 25 14.25 2.45 -4.44
CA ARG A 25 14.19 1.21 -3.65
C ARG A 25 13.70 1.47 -2.23
N LYS A 26 14.25 2.50 -1.60
CA LYS A 26 13.82 2.90 -0.26
C LYS A 26 12.34 3.28 -0.24
N GLN A 27 11.90 4.10 -1.19
CA GLN A 27 10.50 4.47 -1.34
C GLN A 27 9.60 3.25 -1.58
N LYS A 28 10.05 2.31 -2.42
CA LYS A 28 9.35 1.04 -2.66
C LYS A 28 9.15 0.24 -1.36
N ASP A 29 10.21 0.08 -0.57
CA ASP A 29 10.17 -0.69 0.68
C ASP A 29 9.25 -0.02 1.73
N GLU A 30 9.26 1.31 1.80
CA GLU A 30 8.35 2.11 2.63
C GLU A 30 6.89 1.89 2.21
N LEU A 31 6.59 1.95 0.91
CA LEU A 31 5.25 1.72 0.37
C LEU A 31 4.77 0.28 0.64
N ILE A 32 5.63 -0.74 0.46
CA ILE A 32 5.30 -2.13 0.77
C ILE A 32 4.94 -2.27 2.26
N THR A 33 5.73 -1.65 3.14
CA THR A 33 5.47 -1.67 4.59
C THR A 33 4.13 -1.01 4.91
N GLN A 34 3.87 0.16 4.33
CA GLN A 34 2.61 0.88 4.50
C GLN A 34 1.40 0.06 4.00
N LEU A 35 1.50 -0.57 2.84
CA LEU A 35 0.44 -1.42 2.28
C LEU A 35 0.15 -2.64 3.16
N SER A 36 1.19 -3.23 3.75
CA SER A 36 1.04 -4.32 4.71
C SER A 36 0.28 -3.86 5.96
N GLN A 37 0.65 -2.70 6.50
CA GLN A 37 -0.04 -2.11 7.67
C GLN A 37 -1.50 -1.78 7.36
N LEU A 38 -1.76 -1.10 6.24
CA LEU A 38 -3.12 -0.77 5.80
C LEU A 38 -3.97 -2.02 5.63
N SER A 39 -3.44 -3.06 5.00
CA SER A 39 -4.17 -4.33 4.83
C SER A 39 -4.48 -5.01 6.16
N GLY A 40 -3.54 -4.95 7.12
CA GLY A 40 -3.77 -5.42 8.50
C GLY A 40 -4.91 -4.67 9.18
N THR A 41 -4.87 -3.33 9.16
CA THR A 41 -5.89 -2.48 9.77
C THR A 41 -7.26 -2.66 9.11
N ILE A 42 -7.33 -2.77 7.79
CA ILE A 42 -8.59 -3.06 7.07
C ILE A 42 -9.17 -4.39 7.54
N SER A 43 -8.35 -5.45 7.63
CA SER A 43 -8.80 -6.76 8.09
C SER A 43 -9.32 -6.72 9.53
N GLU A 44 -8.69 -5.94 10.41
CA GLU A 44 -9.17 -5.74 11.77
C GLU A 44 -10.51 -5.02 11.80
N MET A 45 -10.67 -3.95 11.02
CA MET A 45 -11.92 -3.20 10.92
C MET A 45 -13.06 -4.04 10.35
N ASP A 46 -12.80 -4.90 9.36
CA ASP A 46 -13.80 -5.84 8.83
C ASP A 46 -14.26 -6.86 9.90
N ARG A 47 -13.34 -7.30 10.77
CA ARG A 47 -13.70 -8.17 11.90
C ARG A 47 -14.58 -7.44 12.91
N LEU A 48 -14.27 -6.19 13.22
CA LEU A 48 -15.08 -5.35 14.11
C LEU A 48 -16.47 -5.10 13.53
N ALA A 49 -16.56 -4.75 12.24
CA ALA A 49 -17.83 -4.59 11.54
C ALA A 49 -18.67 -5.87 11.60
N SER A 50 -18.05 -7.02 11.34
CA SER A 50 -18.71 -8.33 11.41
C SER A 50 -19.16 -8.70 12.84
N ALA A 51 -18.39 -8.31 13.86
CA ALA A 51 -18.77 -8.50 15.25
C ALA A 51 -19.97 -7.62 15.63
N ALA A 52 -19.95 -6.34 15.25
CA ALA A 52 -21.05 -5.40 15.47
C ALA A 52 -22.34 -5.87 14.79
N GLU A 53 -22.27 -6.36 13.54
CA GLU A 53 -23.41 -6.93 12.81
C GLU A 53 -24.02 -8.14 13.54
N ARG A 54 -23.17 -9.05 14.04
CA ARG A 54 -23.62 -10.20 14.83
C ARG A 54 -24.31 -9.76 16.12
N GLN A 55 -23.78 -8.76 16.81
CA GLN A 55 -24.39 -8.21 18.01
C GLN A 55 -25.74 -7.53 17.69
N ARG A 56 -25.81 -6.74 16.62
CA ARG A 56 -27.04 -6.10 16.16
C ARG A 56 -28.12 -7.16 15.88
N SER A 57 -27.75 -8.22 15.17
CA SER A 57 -28.61 -9.35 14.88
C SER A 57 -29.11 -10.02 16.16
N ALA A 58 -28.23 -10.34 17.10
CA ALA A 58 -28.59 -10.98 18.37
C ALA A 58 -29.61 -10.18 19.18
N ILE A 59 -29.52 -8.84 19.17
CA ILE A 59 -30.49 -7.97 19.83
C ILE A 59 -31.83 -7.97 19.09
N LEU A 60 -31.82 -7.87 17.76
CA LEU A 60 -33.04 -7.85 16.93
C LEU A 60 -33.85 -9.15 17.02
N PHE A 61 -33.19 -10.28 17.22
CA PHE A 61 -33.87 -11.59 17.35
C PHE A 61 -34.48 -11.83 18.74
N ARG A 62 -34.08 -11.09 19.79
CA ARG A 62 -34.71 -11.17 21.11
C ARG A 62 -36.05 -10.44 21.10
N ARG A 63 -37.15 -11.16 21.38
CA ARG A 63 -38.51 -10.59 21.46
C ARG A 63 -39.10 -10.70 22.87
N PRO A 64 -39.73 -9.63 23.39
CA PRO A 64 -39.78 -8.27 22.84
C PRO A 64 -38.42 -7.55 22.96
N VAL A 65 -38.12 -6.63 22.04
CA VAL A 65 -36.92 -5.78 22.15
C VAL A 65 -37.12 -4.80 23.30
N THR A 66 -36.28 -4.93 24.33
CA THR A 66 -36.33 -4.08 25.53
C THR A 66 -35.87 -2.65 25.22
N ARG A 67 -36.16 -1.70 26.11
CA ARG A 67 -35.63 -0.33 26.02
C ARG A 67 -34.10 -0.32 25.94
N GLU A 68 -33.47 -1.18 26.74
CA GLU A 68 -32.02 -1.39 26.72
C GLU A 68 -31.54 -1.91 25.36
N GLY A 69 -32.25 -2.89 24.78
CA GLY A 69 -31.94 -3.38 23.43
C GLY A 69 -32.03 -2.28 22.37
N ARG A 70 -33.01 -1.36 22.47
CA ARG A 70 -33.10 -0.21 21.55
C ARG A 70 -31.92 0.75 21.70
N PHE A 71 -31.48 1.01 22.93
CA PHE A 71 -30.30 1.85 23.18
C PHE A 71 -29.04 1.20 22.60
N GLN A 72 -28.83 -0.09 22.86
CA GLN A 72 -27.69 -0.83 22.29
C GLN A 72 -27.69 -0.84 20.76
N LEU A 73 -28.86 -0.95 20.13
CA LEU A 73 -28.98 -0.86 18.67
C LEU A 73 -28.58 0.51 18.13
N HIS A 74 -28.92 1.59 18.85
CA HIS A 74 -28.50 2.95 18.49
C HIS A 74 -26.97 3.09 18.53
N CYS A 75 -26.35 2.69 19.64
CA CYS A 75 -24.89 2.75 19.78
C CYS A 75 -24.18 1.91 18.70
N LEU A 76 -24.65 0.69 18.45
CA LEU A 76 -24.09 -0.16 17.39
C LEU A 76 -24.22 0.47 16.00
N GLN A 77 -25.30 1.20 15.74
CA GLN A 77 -25.49 1.89 14.47
C GLN A 77 -24.50 3.06 14.30
N GLU A 78 -24.22 3.80 15.38
CA GLU A 78 -23.19 4.84 15.40
C GLU A 78 -21.80 4.21 15.19
N ASP A 79 -21.45 3.16 15.93
CA ASP A 79 -20.18 2.44 15.80
C ASP A 79 -19.98 1.92 14.37
N MET A 80 -21.00 1.26 13.80
CA MET A 80 -20.95 0.77 12.42
C MET A 80 -20.78 1.91 11.41
N THR A 81 -21.33 3.10 11.67
CA THR A 81 -21.16 4.26 10.79
C THR A 81 -19.69 4.70 10.79
N VAL A 82 -19.07 4.79 11.98
CA VAL A 82 -17.66 5.15 12.13
C VAL A 82 -16.75 4.11 11.47
N ILE A 83 -16.97 2.81 11.75
CA ILE A 83 -16.19 1.72 11.18
C ILE A 83 -16.25 1.75 9.65
N ASN A 84 -17.46 1.92 9.08
CA ASN A 84 -17.63 1.95 7.63
C ASN A 84 -16.99 3.19 6.98
N SER A 85 -17.01 4.36 7.63
CA SER A 85 -16.27 5.52 7.11
C SER A 85 -14.77 5.28 7.14
N SER A 86 -14.24 4.77 8.26
CA SER A 86 -12.81 4.48 8.40
C SER A 86 -12.34 3.41 7.42
N LEU A 87 -13.14 2.37 7.17
CA LEU A 87 -12.85 1.36 6.15
C LEU A 87 -12.69 1.98 4.76
N ARG A 88 -13.59 2.88 4.36
CA ARG A 88 -13.51 3.56 3.06
C ARG A 88 -12.26 4.42 2.94
N ASP A 89 -11.91 5.15 4.01
CA ASP A 89 -10.73 6.01 4.02
C ASP A 89 -9.44 5.18 3.95
N LEU A 90 -9.39 4.06 4.68
CA LEU A 90 -8.27 3.12 4.63
C LEU A 90 -8.14 2.43 3.26
N GLN A 91 -9.26 2.03 2.65
CA GLN A 91 -9.29 1.46 1.30
C GLN A 91 -8.77 2.45 0.27
N ARG A 92 -9.24 3.70 0.31
CA ARG A 92 -8.72 4.77 -0.56
C ARG A 92 -7.22 4.99 -0.35
N SER A 93 -6.77 5.04 0.89
CA SER A 93 -5.35 5.22 1.22
C SER A 93 -4.51 4.05 0.67
N LYS A 94 -5.04 2.83 0.73
CA LYS A 94 -4.41 1.64 0.16
C LYS A 94 -4.33 1.73 -1.36
N GLU A 95 -5.42 2.09 -2.04
CA GLU A 95 -5.44 2.24 -3.51
C GLU A 95 -4.42 3.29 -3.99
N ILE A 96 -4.27 4.40 -3.26
CA ILE A 96 -3.27 5.44 -3.54
C ILE A 96 -1.86 4.85 -3.41
N ALA A 97 -1.54 4.21 -2.29
CA ALA A 97 -0.23 3.61 -2.06
C ALA A 97 0.10 2.49 -3.08
N GLU A 98 -0.90 1.72 -3.54
CA GLU A 98 -0.73 0.75 -4.64
C GLU A 98 -0.49 1.43 -5.99
N GLY A 99 -1.06 2.62 -6.20
CA GLY A 99 -0.76 3.47 -7.35
C GLY A 99 0.70 3.91 -7.34
N GLU A 100 1.13 4.55 -6.24
CA GLU A 100 2.50 5.03 -6.05
C GLU A 100 3.54 3.90 -6.17
N LEU A 101 3.23 2.71 -5.62
CA LEU A 101 4.12 1.56 -5.74
C LEU A 101 4.34 1.15 -7.21
N ARG A 102 3.27 1.12 -8.00
CA ARG A 102 3.36 0.79 -9.44
C ARG A 102 4.17 1.83 -10.21
N GLU A 103 4.05 3.10 -9.86
CA GLU A 103 4.84 4.19 -10.46
C GLU A 103 6.33 4.01 -10.16
N VAL A 104 6.70 3.79 -8.89
CA VAL A 104 8.08 3.55 -8.48
C VAL A 104 8.67 2.31 -9.19
N GLU A 105 7.90 1.23 -9.32
CA GLU A 105 8.33 0.04 -10.06
C GLU A 105 8.55 0.31 -11.56
N ALA A 106 7.71 1.13 -12.17
CA ALA A 106 7.87 1.56 -13.55
C ALA A 106 9.14 2.41 -13.73
N GLU A 107 9.42 3.32 -12.80
CA GLU A 107 10.63 4.16 -12.82
C GLU A 107 11.91 3.34 -12.68
N ILE A 108 11.95 2.39 -11.75
CA ILE A 108 13.09 1.45 -11.60
C ILE A 108 13.29 0.65 -12.90
N THR A 109 12.20 0.20 -13.53
CA THR A 109 12.27 -0.55 -14.78
C THR A 109 12.78 0.31 -15.94
N ALA A 110 12.34 1.57 -16.01
CA ALA A 110 12.83 2.54 -16.99
C ALA A 110 14.33 2.84 -16.81
N ALA A 111 14.78 3.05 -15.56
CA ALA A 111 16.18 3.25 -15.23
C ALA A 111 17.04 2.05 -15.65
N ARG A 112 16.58 0.82 -15.38
CA ARG A 112 17.27 -0.42 -15.80
C ARG A 112 17.37 -0.53 -17.32
N THR A 113 16.29 -0.22 -18.02
CA THR A 113 16.25 -0.25 -19.49
C THR A 113 17.22 0.77 -20.09
N ARG A 114 17.29 1.98 -19.48
CA ARG A 114 18.25 3.02 -19.89
C ARG A 114 19.69 2.57 -19.65
N LEU A 115 20.01 2.03 -18.48
CA LEU A 115 21.35 1.51 -18.18
C LEU A 115 21.77 0.44 -19.19
N ALA A 116 20.91 -0.55 -19.46
CA ALA A 116 21.21 -1.60 -20.42
C ALA A 116 21.49 -1.06 -21.83
N ARG A 117 20.75 -0.03 -22.27
CA ARG A 117 20.94 0.62 -23.57
C ARG A 117 22.23 1.44 -23.63
N GLU A 118 22.63 2.12 -22.56
CA GLU A 118 23.89 2.86 -22.53
C GLU A 118 25.10 1.92 -22.44
N LEU A 119 24.98 0.82 -21.67
CA LEU A 119 26.02 -0.21 -21.60
C LEU A 119 26.24 -0.92 -22.94
N SER A 120 25.19 -1.15 -23.74
CA SER A 120 25.35 -1.73 -25.08
C SER A 120 26.13 -0.80 -26.00
N LYS A 121 25.86 0.51 -25.96
CA LYS A 121 26.59 1.51 -26.76
C LYS A 121 28.06 1.64 -26.37
N LEU A 122 28.40 1.40 -25.10
CA LEU A 122 29.80 1.39 -24.67
C LEU A 122 30.57 0.16 -25.16
N ARG A 123 29.86 -0.92 -25.51
CA ARG A 123 30.46 -2.18 -25.96
C ARG A 123 30.71 -2.21 -27.47
N ASP A 124 29.89 -1.48 -28.23
CA ASP A 124 29.98 -1.32 -29.69
C ASP A 124 30.99 -0.24 -30.07
#